data_AF-A0A2W5YB01-F1
#
_entry.id   AF-A0A2W5YB01-F1
#
_cell.length_a   1.000
_cell.length_b   1.000
_cell.length_c   1.000
_cell.angle_alpha   90.00
_cell.angle_beta   90.00
_cell.angle_gamma   90.00
#
_symmetry.space_group_name_H-M   'P 1'
#
loop_
_entity.id
_entity.type
_entity.pdbx_description
1 polymer ?
#
loop_
_entity_poly.entity_id
_entity_poly.type
_entity_poly.pdbx_seq_one_letter_code
_entity_poly.pdbx_strand_id
1 'polypeptide(L)'
;MAPRSGDPLACRRTSSRPRGRRSWTRWRQGCSQVVASGAVTPPRRRRDQRRRERRRCARGVGRVSHEIPLARPLIGAEEERRVIDVLRSRQLSLGAELPAFEREFAAYLGAAHASAVSSGTAGLHLALRAQGVSDGDEVVTSPLSFVASANAIVYERARPVFADI
;
A
#
# COMPACT_ATOMS: atom_id res chain seq x y z
N MET A 1 -40.86 -21.10 -26.16
CA MET A 1 -40.56 -22.41 -26.77
C MET A 1 -39.05 -22.61 -26.71
N ALA A 2 -38.58 -23.24 -25.63
CA ALA A 2 -37.24 -23.81 -25.54
C ALA A 2 -37.28 -25.23 -26.17
N PRO A 3 -36.26 -26.10 -26.05
CA PRO A 3 -34.81 -25.97 -26.26
C PRO A 3 -34.26 -27.18 -27.07
N ARG A 4 -32.96 -27.23 -27.41
CA ARG A 4 -32.14 -28.46 -27.47
C ARG A 4 -30.68 -28.05 -27.17
N SER A 5 -30.20 -28.28 -25.94
CA SER A 5 -29.48 -29.49 -25.45
C SER A 5 -28.00 -29.50 -25.88
N GLY A 6 -26.99 -29.63 -25.02
CA GLY A 6 -26.94 -29.88 -23.59
C GLY A 6 -25.47 -29.95 -23.13
N ASP A 7 -25.28 -29.52 -21.87
CA ASP A 7 -24.29 -29.84 -20.82
C ASP A 7 -23.42 -31.12 -20.98
N PRO A 8 -22.32 -31.33 -20.20
CA PRO A 8 -22.07 -30.84 -18.83
C PRO A 8 -20.62 -30.40 -18.55
N LEU A 9 -20.33 -29.55 -17.56
CA LEU A 9 -20.06 -29.97 -16.18
C LEU A 9 -20.24 -28.77 -15.24
N ALA A 10 -21.35 -28.80 -14.51
CA ALA A 10 -21.52 -28.20 -13.19
C ALA A 10 -20.49 -28.83 -12.20
N CYS A 11 -20.29 -28.44 -10.95
CA CYS A 11 -21.09 -27.68 -10.02
C CYS A 11 -20.18 -27.38 -8.80
N ARG A 12 -20.28 -26.15 -8.29
CA ARG A 12 -20.21 -25.70 -6.88
C ARG A 12 -19.61 -26.66 -5.84
N ARG A 13 -18.67 -26.14 -5.03
CA ARG A 13 -18.65 -26.39 -3.57
C ARG A 13 -18.28 -25.13 -2.79
N THR A 14 -19.31 -24.46 -2.30
CA THR A 14 -19.30 -23.77 -1.01
C THR A 14 -19.31 -24.81 0.10
N SER A 15 -18.45 -24.69 1.12
CA SER A 15 -18.64 -25.27 2.46
C SER A 15 -17.43 -24.87 3.34
N SER A 16 -17.58 -23.91 4.25
CA SER A 16 -17.92 -24.12 5.67
C SER A 16 -16.76 -24.65 6.53
N ARG A 17 -16.37 -23.82 7.50
CA ARG A 17 -15.47 -24.07 8.63
C ARG A 17 -15.63 -25.46 9.29
N PRO A 18 -14.56 -25.97 9.92
CA PRO A 18 -14.68 -26.69 11.18
C PRO A 18 -14.03 -25.90 12.33
N ARG A 19 -14.84 -25.61 13.37
CA ARG A 19 -14.34 -25.34 14.73
C ARG A 19 -13.96 -26.68 15.35
N GLY A 20 -12.75 -26.79 15.89
CA GLY A 20 -12.31 -27.96 16.64
C GLY A 20 -11.20 -27.64 17.63
N ARG A 21 -11.57 -27.31 18.86
CA ARG A 21 -10.69 -27.39 20.04
C ARG A 21 -10.37 -28.86 20.32
N ARG A 22 -9.11 -29.20 20.63
CA ARG A 22 -8.63 -30.36 21.41
C ARG A 22 -7.11 -30.21 21.59
N SER A 23 -6.69 -29.63 22.71
CA SER A 23 -6.21 -30.32 23.93
C SER A 23 -4.82 -30.95 23.76
N TRP A 24 -3.81 -30.17 24.14
CA TRP A 24 -2.45 -30.61 24.43
C TRP A 24 -2.45 -31.47 25.68
N THR A 25 -2.35 -32.78 25.53
CA THR A 25 -1.79 -33.70 26.54
C THR A 25 -1.72 -35.08 25.94
N ARG A 26 -0.67 -35.83 26.29
CA ARG A 26 -0.50 -37.29 26.05
C ARG A 26 0.33 -37.68 24.83
N TRP A 27 1.62 -37.33 24.87
CA TRP A 27 2.69 -38.15 24.29
C TRP A 27 3.76 -38.42 25.35
N ARG A 28 3.34 -39.12 26.40
CA ARG A 28 4.21 -40.00 27.19
C ARG A 28 3.63 -41.39 27.02
N GLN A 29 4.35 -42.26 26.32
CA GLN A 29 4.37 -43.73 26.43
C GLN A 29 4.88 -44.30 25.10
N GLY A 30 5.85 -45.22 25.16
CA GLY A 30 6.28 -46.00 24.00
C GLY A 30 7.77 -46.03 23.73
N CYS A 31 8.61 -45.95 24.76
CA CYS A 31 10.02 -46.35 24.67
C CYS A 31 10.11 -47.82 25.06
N SER A 32 10.14 -48.74 24.10
CA SER A 32 10.69 -50.08 24.32
C SER A 32 10.86 -50.83 23.00
N GLN A 33 12.10 -51.30 22.79
CA GLN A 33 12.51 -52.39 21.90
C GLN A 33 12.55 -52.04 20.40
N VAL A 34 13.75 -51.86 19.86
CA VAL A 34 14.55 -52.95 19.27
C VAL A 34 16.01 -52.46 19.17
N VAL A 35 16.91 -53.12 19.89
CA VAL A 35 18.36 -53.10 19.62
C VAL A 35 18.71 -54.48 19.10
N ALA A 36 19.10 -54.57 17.82
CA ALA A 36 19.85 -55.70 17.29
C ALA A 36 20.59 -55.28 16.01
N SER A 37 21.89 -55.03 16.19
CA SER A 37 22.99 -55.51 15.35
C SER A 37 22.81 -55.51 13.82
N GLY A 38 23.43 -54.53 13.17
CA GLY A 38 23.75 -54.56 11.76
C GLY A 38 24.45 -53.27 11.34
N ALA A 39 25.78 -53.26 11.30
CA ALA A 39 26.55 -52.12 10.81
C ALA A 39 26.34 -51.95 9.29
N VAL A 40 25.28 -51.26 8.91
CA VAL A 40 25.10 -50.75 7.55
C VAL A 40 25.90 -49.46 7.45
N THR A 41 27.14 -49.55 6.99
CA THR A 41 27.95 -48.38 6.65
C THR A 41 27.23 -47.62 5.52
N PRO A 42 26.72 -46.39 5.74
CA PRO A 42 26.01 -45.69 4.68
C PRO A 42 27.01 -45.34 3.56
N PRO A 43 26.63 -45.52 2.28
CA PRO A 43 27.54 -45.25 1.17
C PRO A 43 27.95 -43.77 1.19
N ARG A 44 29.25 -43.53 1.42
CA ARG A 44 29.86 -42.18 1.50
C ARG A 44 29.62 -41.33 0.24
N ARG A 45 29.19 -41.92 -0.89
CA ARG A 45 28.92 -41.23 -2.16
C ARG A 45 27.64 -40.39 -2.22
N ARG A 46 26.64 -40.62 -1.35
CA ARG A 46 25.39 -39.80 -1.37
C ARG A 46 25.56 -38.40 -0.77
N ARG A 47 26.55 -38.22 0.11
CA ARG A 47 26.74 -36.96 0.84
C ARG A 47 27.38 -35.89 -0.04
N ASP A 48 28.30 -36.28 -0.92
CA ASP A 48 29.00 -35.37 -1.82
C ASP A 48 28.16 -34.90 -3.01
N GLN A 49 27.30 -35.77 -3.56
CA GLN A 49 26.36 -35.37 -4.62
C GLN A 49 25.37 -34.30 -4.13
N ARG A 50 24.75 -34.51 -2.96
CA ARG A 50 23.86 -33.51 -2.33
C ARG A 50 24.59 -32.19 -2.01
N ARG A 51 25.89 -32.25 -1.67
CA ARG A 51 26.70 -31.07 -1.38
C ARG A 51 27.05 -30.29 -2.65
N ARG A 52 27.28 -30.98 -3.77
CA ARG A 52 27.50 -30.35 -5.09
C ARG A 52 26.22 -29.75 -5.66
N GLU A 53 25.07 -30.40 -5.50
CA GLU A 53 23.75 -29.88 -5.92
C GLU A 53 23.35 -28.63 -5.13
N ARG A 54 23.55 -28.63 -3.80
CA ARG A 54 23.31 -27.44 -2.96
C ARG A 54 24.20 -26.27 -3.34
N ARG A 55 25.46 -26.53 -3.71
CA ARG A 55 26.39 -25.50 -4.21
C ARG A 55 26.02 -24.98 -5.60
N ARG A 56 25.40 -25.80 -6.47
CA ARG A 56 24.83 -25.35 -7.75
C ARG A 56 23.61 -24.45 -7.55
N CYS A 57 22.70 -24.81 -6.63
CA CYS A 57 21.54 -23.96 -6.30
C CYS A 57 21.95 -22.61 -5.70
N ALA A 58 22.99 -22.59 -4.86
CA ALA A 58 23.47 -21.37 -4.21
C ALA A 58 24.22 -20.40 -5.15
N ARG A 59 24.65 -20.84 -6.34
CA ARG A 59 25.37 -20.00 -7.33
C ARG A 59 24.47 -19.34 -8.36
N GLY A 60 23.18 -19.68 -8.40
CA GLY A 60 22.24 -19.19 -9.42
C GLY A 60 21.32 -18.06 -8.97
N VAL A 61 21.28 -17.72 -7.69
CA VAL A 61 20.46 -16.61 -7.20
C VAL A 61 21.37 -15.40 -7.08
N GLY A 62 21.57 -14.70 -8.20
CA GLY A 62 22.00 -13.31 -8.15
C GLY A 62 21.07 -12.58 -7.19
N ARG A 63 21.62 -11.96 -6.15
CA ARG A 63 20.85 -11.21 -5.17
C ARG A 63 20.34 -9.98 -5.89
N VAL A 64 19.19 -10.08 -6.54
CA VAL A 64 18.48 -8.90 -7.02
C VAL A 64 17.94 -8.23 -5.76
N SER A 65 18.71 -7.27 -5.24
CA SER A 65 18.25 -6.35 -4.22
C SER A 65 17.17 -5.49 -4.86
N HIS A 66 15.96 -6.02 -5.03
CA HIS A 66 14.83 -5.22 -5.43
C HIS A 66 14.46 -4.35 -4.24
N GLU A 67 14.98 -3.13 -4.21
CA GLU A 67 14.48 -2.08 -3.33
C GLU A 67 13.01 -1.86 -3.68
N ILE A 68 12.13 -2.11 -2.72
CA ILE A 68 10.71 -1.80 -2.83
C ILE A 68 10.53 -0.41 -2.19
N PRO A 69 10.34 0.65 -2.99
CA PRO A 69 10.19 1.99 -2.46
C PRO A 69 8.85 2.13 -1.73
N LEU A 70 8.80 3.00 -0.71
CA LEU A 70 7.56 3.32 0.00
C LEU A 70 6.53 4.02 -0.92
N ALA A 71 7.00 4.88 -1.82
CA ALA A 71 6.19 5.58 -2.79
C ALA A 71 6.91 5.67 -4.15
N ARG A 72 6.17 5.45 -5.24
CA ARG A 72 6.63 5.65 -6.61
C ARG A 72 5.49 6.24 -7.45
N PRO A 73 5.52 7.54 -7.78
CA PRO A 73 4.53 8.16 -8.63
C PRO A 73 4.43 7.43 -9.98
N LEU A 74 3.21 7.26 -10.47
CA LEU A 74 2.96 6.73 -11.82
C LEU A 74 2.87 7.93 -12.76
N ILE A 75 3.88 8.09 -13.61
CA ILE A 75 3.94 9.15 -14.62
C ILE A 75 4.01 8.45 -15.98
N GLY A 76 3.04 8.73 -16.85
CA GLY A 76 2.92 8.16 -18.18
C GLY A 76 3.15 9.18 -19.29
N ALA A 77 2.87 8.75 -20.52
CA ALA A 77 3.04 9.58 -21.72
C ALA A 77 2.06 10.76 -21.78
N GLU A 78 0.92 10.67 -21.09
CA GLU A 78 -0.05 11.77 -21.00
C GLU A 78 0.53 12.94 -20.21
N GLU A 79 1.03 12.66 -19.01
CA GLU A 79 1.61 13.67 -18.12
C GLU A 79 2.82 14.36 -18.79
N GLU A 80 3.68 13.58 -19.45
CA GLU A 80 4.82 14.13 -20.19
C GLU A 80 4.37 15.08 -21.31
N ARG A 81 3.38 14.66 -22.11
CA ARG A 81 2.87 15.48 -23.21
C ARG A 81 2.31 16.80 -22.70
N ARG A 82 1.51 16.79 -21.64
CA ARG A 82 0.91 17.99 -21.03
C ARG A 82 1.98 18.98 -20.55
N VAL A 83 3.03 18.48 -19.89
CA VAL A 83 4.15 19.33 -19.45
C VAL A 83 4.87 19.96 -20.65
N ILE A 84 5.15 19.18 -21.70
CA ILE A 84 5.79 19.68 -22.91
C ILE A 84 4.94 20.75 -23.61
N ASP A 85 3.62 20.57 -23.67
CA ASP A 85 2.70 21.54 -24.26
C ASP A 85 2.75 22.88 -23.51
N VAL A 86 2.77 22.87 -22.17
CA VAL A 86 2.97 24.07 -21.35
C VAL A 86 4.33 24.71 -21.62
N LEU A 87 5.41 23.94 -21.67
CA LEU A 87 6.74 24.46 -21.98
C LEU A 87 6.80 25.14 -23.36
N ARG A 88 6.15 24.55 -24.36
CA ARG A 88 6.05 25.09 -25.72
C ARG A 88 5.18 26.35 -25.80
N SER A 89 4.14 26.44 -24.97
CA SER A 89 3.29 27.63 -24.87
C SER A 89 4.02 28.87 -24.36
N ARG A 90 5.15 28.67 -23.65
CA ARG A 90 5.93 29.71 -22.96
C ARG A 90 5.17 30.45 -21.84
N GLN A 91 3.99 29.97 -21.45
CA GLN A 91 3.22 30.51 -20.31
C GLN A 91 3.27 29.53 -19.13
N LEU A 92 4.30 29.68 -18.29
CA LEU A 92 4.59 28.72 -17.22
C LEU A 92 3.76 28.95 -15.94
N SER A 93 3.27 30.16 -15.73
CA SER A 93 2.50 30.56 -14.54
C SER A 93 1.14 31.10 -14.96
N LEU A 94 0.10 30.72 -14.21
CA LEU A 94 -1.28 31.19 -14.43
C LEU A 94 -1.76 31.00 -15.89
N GLY A 95 -1.33 29.91 -16.52
CA GLY A 95 -1.74 29.52 -17.88
C GLY A 95 -3.10 28.81 -17.90
N ALA A 96 -3.54 28.42 -19.10
CA ALA A 96 -4.87 27.82 -19.32
C ALA A 96 -5.10 26.48 -18.60
N GLU A 97 -4.04 25.73 -18.30
CA GLU A 97 -4.12 24.45 -17.59
C GLU A 97 -4.63 24.62 -16.14
N LEU A 98 -4.33 25.73 -15.48
CA LEU A 98 -4.75 25.98 -14.09
C LEU A 98 -6.28 26.05 -13.94
N PRO A 99 -7.01 26.95 -14.64
CA PRO A 99 -8.46 27.03 -14.53
C PRO A 99 -9.16 25.80 -15.16
N ALA A 100 -8.51 25.10 -16.09
CA ALA A 100 -9.02 23.82 -16.59
C ALA A 100 -9.01 22.75 -15.49
N PHE A 101 -7.88 22.59 -14.81
CA PHE A 101 -7.73 21.69 -13.67
C PHE A 101 -8.73 22.02 -12.55
N GLU A 102 -8.89 23.29 -12.18
CA GLU A 102 -9.85 23.69 -11.15
C GLU A 102 -11.29 23.31 -11.49
N ARG A 103 -11.73 23.53 -12.74
CA ARG A 103 -13.08 23.13 -13.18
C ARG A 103 -13.27 21.61 -13.16
N GLU A 104 -12.32 20.87 -13.70
CA GLU A 104 -12.37 19.40 -13.76
C GLU A 104 -12.34 18.81 -12.35
N PHE A 105 -11.52 19.36 -11.45
CA PHE A 105 -11.39 18.90 -10.08
C PHE A 105 -12.63 19.22 -9.23
N ALA A 106 -13.21 20.42 -9.40
CA ALA A 106 -14.49 20.76 -8.77
C ALA A 106 -15.60 19.81 -9.21
N ALA A 107 -15.69 19.51 -10.51
CA ALA A 107 -16.66 18.56 -11.06
C ALA A 107 -16.42 17.14 -10.53
N TYR A 108 -15.16 16.70 -10.44
CA TYR A 108 -14.79 15.40 -9.87
C TYR A 108 -15.22 15.26 -8.40
N LEU A 109 -15.05 16.31 -7.59
CA LEU A 109 -15.45 16.33 -6.18
C LEU A 109 -16.95 16.56 -5.96
N GLY A 110 -17.70 17.01 -6.98
CA GLY A 110 -19.07 17.49 -6.83
C GLY A 110 -19.18 18.79 -6.01
N ALA A 111 -18.11 19.59 -5.97
CA ALA A 111 -18.07 20.86 -5.27
C ALA A 111 -18.42 22.02 -6.21
N ALA A 112 -18.95 23.13 -5.67
CA ALA A 112 -19.24 24.32 -6.47
C ALA A 112 -17.96 24.99 -7.01
N HIS A 113 -16.87 24.90 -6.24
CA HIS A 113 -15.59 25.54 -6.55
C HIS A 113 -14.42 24.65 -6.12
N ALA A 114 -13.30 24.78 -6.83
CA ALA A 114 -11.99 24.29 -6.42
C ALA A 114 -10.94 25.35 -6.72
N SER A 115 -9.88 25.41 -5.91
CA SER A 115 -8.75 26.31 -6.12
C SER A 115 -7.45 25.54 -6.03
N ALA A 116 -6.61 25.66 -7.06
CA ALA A 116 -5.31 25.01 -7.09
C ALA A 116 -4.27 25.87 -6.37
N VAL A 117 -3.48 25.21 -5.54
CA VAL A 117 -2.46 25.82 -4.67
C VAL A 117 -1.13 25.08 -4.83
N SER A 118 -0.05 25.71 -4.39
CA SER A 118 1.30 25.15 -4.51
C SER A 118 1.54 23.90 -3.66
N SER A 119 0.77 23.69 -2.59
CA SER A 119 0.88 22.52 -1.71
C SER A 119 -0.38 22.34 -0.85
N GLY A 120 -0.55 21.13 -0.30
CA GLY A 120 -1.63 20.86 0.66
C GLY A 120 -1.57 21.74 1.91
N THR A 121 -0.37 22.07 2.40
CA THR A 121 -0.17 22.99 3.53
C THR A 121 -0.66 24.40 3.21
N ALA A 122 -0.37 24.90 1.99
CA ALA A 122 -0.89 26.20 1.56
C ALA A 122 -2.42 26.19 1.44
N GLY A 123 -3.00 25.08 0.98
CA GLY A 123 -4.45 24.89 0.94
C GLY A 123 -5.09 24.94 2.32
N LEU A 124 -4.54 24.22 3.31
CA LEU A 124 -5.03 24.24 4.70
C LEU A 124 -4.94 25.64 5.31
N HIS A 125 -3.81 26.33 5.12
CA HIS A 125 -3.61 27.69 5.60
C HIS A 125 -4.63 28.68 4.99
N LEU A 126 -4.84 28.63 3.68
CA LEU A 126 -5.85 29.46 3.00
C LEU A 126 -7.28 29.10 3.43
N ALA A 127 -7.57 27.83 3.69
CA ALA A 127 -8.88 27.41 4.17
C ALA A 127 -9.18 27.99 5.57
N LEU A 128 -8.21 27.94 6.49
CA LEU A 128 -8.36 28.53 7.83
C LEU A 128 -8.54 30.05 7.76
N ARG A 129 -7.72 30.73 6.95
CA ARG A 129 -7.86 32.16 6.64
C ARG A 129 -9.26 32.50 6.11
N ALA A 130 -9.75 31.73 5.14
CA ALA A 130 -11.05 31.97 4.51
C ALA A 130 -12.22 31.74 5.49
N GLN A 131 -12.04 30.85 6.47
CA GLN A 131 -13.00 30.65 7.56
C GLN A 131 -12.93 31.74 8.65
N GLY A 132 -11.97 32.66 8.56
CA GLY A 132 -11.83 33.76 9.52
C GLY A 132 -11.13 33.37 10.82
N VAL A 133 -10.38 32.26 10.83
CA VAL A 133 -9.53 31.89 11.97
C VAL A 133 -8.47 32.97 12.18
N SER A 134 -8.30 33.37 13.43
CA SER A 134 -7.48 34.49 13.85
C SER A 134 -6.69 34.19 15.12
N ASP A 135 -5.93 35.19 15.57
CA ASP A 135 -5.07 35.09 16.75
C ASP A 135 -5.88 34.76 18.01
N GLY A 136 -5.45 33.73 18.73
CA GLY A 136 -6.12 33.26 19.95
C GLY A 136 -7.29 32.31 19.73
N ASP A 137 -7.75 32.07 18.50
CA ASP A 137 -8.80 31.09 18.23
C ASP A 137 -8.32 29.67 18.49
N GLU A 138 -9.24 28.77 18.83
CA GLU A 138 -8.94 27.35 19.02
C GLU A 138 -9.43 26.51 17.85
N VAL A 139 -8.56 25.67 17.30
CA VAL A 139 -8.90 24.76 16.20
C VAL A 139 -8.60 23.32 16.59
N VAL A 140 -9.63 22.48 16.54
CA VAL A 140 -9.50 21.06 16.89
C VAL A 140 -8.83 20.28 15.77
N THR A 141 -7.85 19.45 16.12
CA THR A 141 -7.20 18.52 15.18
C THR A 141 -6.76 17.25 15.92
N SER A 142 -6.21 16.26 15.19
CA SER A 142 -5.72 15.01 15.78
C SER A 142 -4.21 15.05 16.02
N PRO A 143 -3.70 14.50 17.15
CA PRO A 143 -2.28 14.35 17.37
C PRO A 143 -1.67 13.25 16.47
N LEU A 144 -2.48 12.36 15.90
CA LEU A 144 -2.07 11.34 14.92
C LEU A 144 -2.42 11.77 13.49
N SER A 145 -1.82 12.87 13.03
CA SER A 145 -1.95 13.38 11.67
C SER A 145 -0.61 13.89 11.14
N PHE A 146 -0.54 14.24 9.86
CA PHE A 146 0.63 14.92 9.31
C PHE A 146 0.74 16.34 9.89
N VAL A 147 1.97 16.76 10.22
CA VAL A 147 2.28 18.00 10.95
C VAL A 147 1.72 19.27 10.29
N ALA A 148 1.50 19.25 8.96
CA ALA A 148 0.90 20.37 8.23
C ALA A 148 -0.46 20.80 8.81
N SER A 149 -1.23 19.86 9.38
CA SER A 149 -2.54 20.14 9.98
C SER A 149 -2.42 21.10 11.17
N ALA A 150 -1.48 20.84 12.09
CA ALA A 150 -1.24 21.70 13.24
C ALA A 150 -0.47 22.98 12.85
N ASN A 151 0.48 22.88 11.93
CA ASN A 151 1.25 24.05 11.48
C ASN A 151 0.38 25.09 10.80
N ALA A 152 -0.60 24.68 9.98
CA ALA A 152 -1.52 25.61 9.34
C ALA A 152 -2.33 26.43 10.36
N ILE A 153 -2.72 25.82 11.48
CA ILE A 153 -3.40 26.49 12.59
C ILE A 153 -2.46 27.53 13.24
N VAL A 154 -1.23 27.13 13.53
CA VAL A 154 -0.23 28.02 14.14
C VAL A 154 0.18 29.19 13.24
N TYR A 155 0.14 29.03 11.90
CA TYR A 155 0.39 30.14 10.97
C TYR A 155 -0.62 31.28 11.10
N GLU A 156 -1.85 30.97 11.49
CA GLU A 156 -2.89 31.96 11.82
C GLU A 156 -2.80 32.49 13.26
N ARG A 157 -1.78 32.05 14.02
CA ARG A 157 -1.64 32.30 15.46
C ARG A 157 -2.78 31.72 16.32
N ALA A 158 -3.55 30.80 15.75
CA ALA A 158 -4.53 30.02 16.48
C ALA A 158 -3.85 28.91 17.30
N ARG A 159 -4.56 28.42 18.32
CA ARG A 159 -4.14 27.34 19.21
C ARG A 159 -4.69 25.99 18.71
N PRO A 160 -3.85 25.03 18.30
CA PRO A 160 -4.32 23.68 18.02
C PRO A 160 -4.75 22.97 19.31
N VAL A 161 -5.96 22.43 19.31
CA VAL A 161 -6.50 21.60 20.39
C VAL A 161 -6.56 20.16 19.90
N PHE A 162 -5.78 19.28 20.52
CA PHE A 162 -5.71 17.88 20.11
C PHE A 162 -6.83 17.05 20.71
N ALA A 163 -7.58 16.36 19.84
CA ALA A 163 -8.55 15.35 20.21
C ALA A 163 -8.01 13.95 19.88
N ASP A 164 -8.16 13.01 20.81
CA ASP A 164 -7.74 11.62 20.64
C ASP A 164 -8.64 10.88 19.62
N ILE A 165 -8.14 9.77 19.07
CA ILE A 165 -8.78 9.00 17.98
C ILE A 165 -9.33 7.65 18.41
#